data_AF-A0A7Y6I739-F1
#
_entry.id   AF-A0A7Y6I739-F1
#
_cell.length_a   1.000
_cell.length_b   1.000
_cell.length_c   1.000
_cell.angle_alpha   90.00
_cell.angle_beta   90.00
_cell.angle_gamma   90.00
#
_symmetry.space_group_name_H-M   'P 1'
#
loop_
_entity.id
_entity.type
_entity.pdbx_description
1 polymer ?
#
loop_
_entity_poly.entity_id
_entity_poly.type
_entity_poly.pdbx_seq_one_letter_code
_entity_poly.pdbx_strand_id
1 'polypeptide(L)'
;MCTACACGTGEAATATVTADGGDRSVYSVSGMTCGHCVSSVSTEIGGVSGVSGVAVELSTGAVTVSGAGFSDEEIRAAVERAGYRLSGTGS
;
A
#
# COMPACT_ATOMS: atom_id res chain seq x y z
N MET A 1 -42.44 -19.60 13.04
CA MET A 1 -41.24 -19.92 13.84
C MET A 1 -40.20 -18.84 13.58
N CYS A 2 -40.13 -17.91 14.51
CA CYS A 2 -39.22 -16.75 14.51
C CYS A 2 -37.83 -17.19 15.01
N THR A 3 -36.76 -16.51 14.55
CA THR A 3 -35.46 -16.22 15.25
C THR A 3 -34.40 -16.05 14.15
N ALA A 4 -33.84 -14.88 13.83
CA ALA A 4 -33.57 -13.71 14.65
C ALA A 4 -33.52 -12.41 13.85
N CYS A 5 -33.95 -11.34 14.52
CA CYS A 5 -33.66 -9.96 14.24
C CYS A 5 -32.38 -9.59 15.02
N ALA A 6 -31.41 -8.92 14.39
CA ALA A 6 -30.36 -8.20 15.12
C ALA A 6 -30.00 -6.89 14.39
N CYS A 7 -30.44 -5.82 15.03
CA CYS A 7 -30.07 -4.42 14.91
C CYS A 7 -28.57 -4.15 14.67
N GLY A 8 -28.27 -3.11 13.88
CA GLY A 8 -26.93 -2.55 13.75
C GLY A 8 -26.90 -1.20 13.03
N THR A 9 -27.65 -0.21 13.51
CA THR A 9 -27.27 1.19 13.29
C THR A 9 -26.18 1.53 14.31
N GLY A 10 -24.94 1.55 13.85
CA GLY A 10 -23.76 2.10 14.54
C GLY A 10 -22.83 2.60 13.45
N GLU A 11 -22.66 3.92 13.36
CA GLU A 11 -21.47 4.65 13.83
C GLU A 11 -20.41 4.74 12.73
N ALA A 12 -19.69 5.86 12.68
CA ALA A 12 -18.69 6.14 11.67
C ALA A 12 -17.54 5.11 11.70
N ALA A 13 -17.73 3.98 11.05
CA ALA A 13 -16.65 3.10 10.66
C ALA A 13 -16.27 3.52 9.24
N THR A 14 -15.17 4.27 9.15
CA THR A 14 -14.31 4.28 7.96
C THR A 14 -14.44 2.93 7.30
N ALA A 15 -14.99 2.90 6.09
CA ALA A 15 -15.10 1.69 5.32
C ALA A 15 -13.70 1.12 5.19
N THR A 16 -13.33 0.20 6.09
CA THR A 16 -12.24 -0.73 5.88
C THR A 16 -12.75 -1.58 4.74
N VAL A 17 -12.38 -1.13 3.55
CA VAL A 17 -12.56 -1.89 2.32
C VAL A 17 -12.04 -3.28 2.67
N THR A 18 -12.96 -4.23 2.72
CA THR A 18 -12.60 -5.63 2.89
C THR A 18 -11.88 -5.95 1.60
N ALA A 19 -10.55 -6.07 1.68
CA ALA A 19 -9.69 -6.41 0.57
C ALA A 19 -10.02 -7.85 0.15
N ASP A 20 -10.97 -7.97 -0.77
CA ASP A 20 -11.30 -9.23 -1.43
C ASP A 20 -10.77 -9.15 -2.87
N GLY A 21 -9.50 -9.55 -3.02
CA GLY A 21 -8.94 -9.97 -4.31
C GLY A 21 -8.52 -8.87 -5.30
N GLY A 22 -7.68 -7.93 -4.90
CA GLY A 22 -6.88 -7.15 -5.84
C GLY A 22 -5.44 -7.15 -5.36
N ASP A 23 -4.51 -7.62 -6.19
CA ASP A 23 -3.08 -7.74 -5.91
C ASP A 23 -2.52 -6.39 -5.41
N ARG A 24 -2.56 -6.19 -4.09
CA ARG A 24 -2.22 -4.92 -3.45
C ARG A 24 -1.28 -5.24 -2.30
N SER A 25 -0.02 -4.89 -2.47
CA SER A 25 1.04 -5.13 -1.50
C SER A 25 1.37 -3.85 -0.77
N VAL A 26 1.39 -3.91 0.56
CA VAL A 26 1.74 -2.79 1.42
C VAL A 26 3.17 -2.95 1.93
N TYR A 27 3.92 -1.87 1.82
CA TYR A 27 5.34 -1.80 2.10
C TYR A 27 5.61 -0.63 3.03
N SER A 28 6.47 -0.80 4.03
CA SER A 28 6.86 0.30 4.90
C SER A 28 8.22 0.83 4.45
N VAL A 29 8.34 2.13 4.17
CA VAL A 29 9.61 2.75 3.77
C VAL A 29 10.09 3.67 4.89
N SER A 30 11.32 3.45 5.35
CA SER A 30 11.95 4.28 6.37
C SER A 30 12.77 5.38 5.72
N GLY A 31 12.68 6.60 6.25
CA GLY A 31 13.42 7.77 5.76
C GLY A 31 12.68 8.67 4.77
N MET A 32 11.39 8.45 4.50
CA MET A 32 10.56 9.41 3.75
C MET A 32 10.15 10.57 4.67
N THR A 33 10.94 11.63 4.72
CA THR A 33 10.69 12.80 5.59
C THR A 33 10.18 14.05 4.86
N CYS A 34 10.17 14.05 3.51
CA CYS A 34 9.75 15.22 2.72
C CYS A 34 8.83 14.81 1.56
N GLY A 35 7.82 15.64 1.23
CA GLY A 35 6.87 15.35 0.16
C GLY A 35 7.48 15.18 -1.24
N HIS A 36 8.63 15.82 -1.52
CA HIS A 36 9.36 15.61 -2.78
C HIS A 36 9.95 14.20 -2.91
N CYS A 37 10.30 13.55 -1.80
CA CYS A 37 10.84 12.19 -1.77
C CYS A 37 9.84 11.18 -2.31
N VAL A 38 8.55 11.41 -2.03
CA VAL A 38 7.44 10.51 -2.39
C VAL A 38 7.25 10.41 -3.88
N SER A 39 7.27 11.55 -4.59
CA SER A 39 7.05 11.55 -6.04
C SER A 39 8.16 10.79 -6.78
N SER A 40 9.41 10.91 -6.34
CA SER A 40 10.51 10.10 -6.88
C SER A 40 10.27 8.60 -6.63
N VAL A 41 9.98 8.20 -5.40
CA VAL A 41 9.73 6.78 -5.07
C VAL A 41 8.56 6.21 -5.86
N SER A 42 7.44 6.95 -5.91
CA SER A 42 6.25 6.52 -6.64
C SER A 42 6.51 6.37 -8.14
N THR A 43 7.35 7.22 -8.73
CA THR A 43 7.72 7.14 -10.15
C THR A 43 8.58 5.92 -10.42
N GLU A 44 9.58 5.65 -9.56
CA GLU A 44 10.45 4.48 -9.71
C GLU A 44 9.67 3.17 -9.53
N ILE A 45 8.77 3.09 -8.56
CA ILE A 45 7.92 1.91 -8.33
C ILE A 45 6.89 1.76 -9.46
N GLY A 46 6.31 2.85 -9.95
CA GLY A 46 5.38 2.82 -11.08
C GLY A 46 6.01 2.36 -12.40
N GLY A 47 7.34 2.39 -12.50
CA GLY A 47 8.08 1.82 -13.63
C GLY A 47 8.32 0.32 -13.54
N VAL A 48 8.00 -0.34 -12.42
CA VAL A 48 8.15 -1.79 -12.27
C VAL A 48 7.08 -2.52 -13.08
N SER A 49 7.49 -3.57 -13.78
CA SER A 49 6.57 -4.37 -14.60
C SER A 49 5.50 -5.01 -13.72
N GLY A 50 4.23 -4.88 -14.13
CA GLY A 50 3.10 -5.43 -13.37
C GLY A 50 2.51 -4.46 -12.35
N VAL A 51 3.15 -3.33 -12.05
CA VAL A 51 2.57 -2.27 -11.21
C VAL A 51 1.52 -1.50 -12.02
N SER A 52 0.30 -1.45 -11.48
CA SER A 52 -0.81 -0.69 -12.04
C SER A 52 -1.12 0.59 -11.24
N GLY A 53 -0.64 0.70 -10.01
CA GLY A 53 -0.86 1.88 -9.18
C GLY A 53 0.05 1.90 -7.96
N VAL A 54 0.38 3.11 -7.51
CA VAL A 54 1.18 3.34 -6.30
C VAL A 54 0.51 4.43 -5.47
N ALA A 55 0.33 4.17 -4.19
CA ALA A 55 -0.18 5.12 -3.21
C ALA A 55 0.80 5.21 -2.04
N VAL A 56 1.21 6.42 -1.67
CA VAL A 56 2.19 6.63 -0.60
C VAL A 56 1.57 7.49 0.49
N GLU A 57 1.64 7.00 1.72
CA GLU A 57 1.11 7.63 2.93
C GLU A 57 2.27 8.16 3.78
N LEU A 58 2.50 9.47 3.75
CA LEU A 58 3.58 10.11 4.52
C LEU A 58 3.36 10.05 6.03
N SER A 59 2.10 10.10 6.48
CA SER A 59 1.78 10.09 7.90
C SER A 59 2.17 8.79 8.60
N THR A 60 2.15 7.67 7.89
CA THR A 60 2.49 6.35 8.42
C THR A 60 3.79 5.78 7.84
N GLY A 61 4.27 6.33 6.73
CA GLY A 61 5.40 5.78 5.96
C GLY A 61 5.02 4.54 5.13
N ALA A 62 3.72 4.29 4.95
CA ALA A 62 3.23 3.15 4.19
C ALA A 62 3.15 3.45 2.69
N VAL A 63 3.67 2.55 1.87
CA VAL A 63 3.59 2.55 0.41
C VAL A 63 2.74 1.37 0.01
N THR A 64 1.60 1.66 -0.57
CA THR A 64 0.79 0.63 -1.21
C THR A 64 1.08 0.56 -2.69
N VAL A 65 1.44 -0.62 -3.17
CA VAL A 65 1.56 -0.93 -4.59
C VAL A 65 0.39 -1.81 -5.00
N SER A 66 -0.27 -1.47 -6.09
CA SER A 66 -1.36 -2.24 -6.69
C SER A 66 -0.93 -2.76 -8.05
N GLY A 67 -1.12 -4.03 -8.33
CA GLY A 67 -0.73 -4.70 -9.56
C GLY A 67 -0.29 -6.14 -9.32
N ALA A 68 -0.04 -6.88 -10.40
CA ALA A 68 0.27 -8.30 -10.34
C ALA A 68 1.54 -8.63 -11.14
N GLY A 69 2.27 -9.66 -10.70
CA GLY A 69 3.46 -10.15 -11.42
C GLY A 69 4.76 -9.40 -11.13
N PHE A 70 4.80 -8.56 -10.10
CA PHE A 70 6.04 -8.05 -9.52
C PHE A 70 6.45 -8.88 -8.29
N SER A 71 7.75 -8.95 -8.03
CA SER A 71 8.27 -9.50 -6.77
C SER A 71 8.54 -8.39 -5.74
N ASP A 72 8.44 -8.70 -4.45
CA ASP A 72 8.86 -7.79 -3.38
C ASP A 72 10.32 -7.31 -3.55
N GLU A 73 11.19 -8.13 -4.11
CA GLU A 73 12.57 -7.77 -4.44
C GLU A 73 12.67 -6.71 -5.55
N GLU A 74 11.76 -6.70 -6.53
CA GLU A 74 11.71 -5.67 -7.57
C GLU A 74 11.25 -4.33 -7.00
N ILE A 75 10.23 -4.34 -6.15
CA ILE A 75 9.77 -3.15 -5.43
C ILE A 75 10.90 -2.63 -4.55
N ARG A 76 11.62 -3.52 -3.87
CA ARG A 76 12.79 -3.17 -3.09
C ARG A 76 13.89 -2.51 -3.91
N ALA A 77 14.25 -3.10 -5.05
CA ALA A 77 15.23 -2.52 -5.94
C ALA A 77 14.81 -1.12 -6.43
N ALA A 78 13.53 -0.93 -6.78
CA ALA A 78 13.01 0.37 -7.19
C ALA A 78 13.14 1.43 -6.07
N VAL A 79 12.82 1.07 -4.83
CA VAL A 79 12.95 1.94 -3.65
C VAL A 79 14.42 2.23 -3.32
N GLU A 80 15.31 1.24 -3.42
CA GLU A 80 16.76 1.42 -3.19
C GLU A 80 17.39 2.30 -4.28
N ARG A 81 16.94 2.21 -5.54
CA ARG A 81 17.35 3.13 -6.62
C ARG A 81 16.88 4.56 -6.39
N ALA A 82 15.71 4.73 -5.77
CA ALA A 82 15.24 6.05 -5.34
C ALA A 82 16.03 6.60 -4.13
N GLY A 83 16.89 5.79 -3.49
CA GLY A 83 17.71 6.18 -2.34
C GLY A 83 17.08 5.89 -0.98
N TYR A 84 16.06 5.01 -0.91
CA TYR A 84 15.35 4.69 0.32
C TYR A 84 15.47 3.21 0.68
N ARG A 85 15.06 2.87 1.90
CA ARG A 85 15.08 1.50 2.42
C ARG A 85 13.67 1.06 2.79
N LEU A 86 13.29 -0.09 2.25
CA LEU A 86 12.15 -0.84 2.75
C LEU A 86 12.45 -1.40 4.14
N SER A 87 11.56 -1.10 5.08
CA SER A 87 11.62 -1.55 6.47
C SER A 87 10.80 -2.83 6.72
N GLY A 88 9.87 -3.17 5.83
CA GLY A 88 9.08 -4.40 5.94
C GLY A 88 7.98 -4.51 4.89
N THR A 89 7.53 -5.74 4.67
CA THR A 89 6.33 -6.09 3.91
C THR A 89 5.18 -6.30 4.90
N GLY A 90 4.13 -5.48 4.81
CA GLY A 90 2.90 -5.70 5.55
C GLY A 90 1.99 -6.58 4.71
N SER A 91 1.92 -7.87 5.04
CA SER A 91 0.90 -8.79 4.53
C SER A 91 -0.44 -8.60 5.24
#